data_AF-A0A099GMY7-F1
#
_entry.id   AF-A0A099GMY7-F1
#
_cell.length_a   1.000
_cell.length_b   1.000
_cell.length_c   1.000
_cell.angle_alpha   90.00
_cell.angle_beta   90.00
_cell.angle_gamma   90.00
#
_symmetry.space_group_name_H-M   'P 1'
#
loop_
_entity.id
_entity.type
_entity.pdbx_description
1 polymer ?
#
loop_
_entity_poly.entity_id
_entity_poly.type
_entity_poly.pdbx_seq_one_letter_code
_entity_poly.pdbx_strand_id
1 'polypeptide(L)'
;MDNFDPQTRCLGVAGPGLCPASRAAITGTAEVIAGWLQEGIDLEADILPVIRARTPTIRISPIRTWGYFTDAVRAAHRQRLRQPARPQGAEKTSANPQLHFYADWVNADRYLPPSAISNSVARALLEAGLTSAERLALRGFPVPARKERR
;
A
#
# COMPACT_ATOMS: atom_id res chain seq x y z
N MET A 1 22.61 -14.16 16.58
CA MET A 1 23.24 -13.80 15.30
C MET A 1 22.18 -13.13 14.44
N ASP A 2 22.11 -11.81 14.55
CA ASP A 2 21.89 -10.84 13.46
C ASP A 2 20.58 -10.86 12.66
N ASN A 3 19.42 -10.82 13.33
CA ASN A 3 18.15 -10.43 12.67
C ASN A 3 18.05 -8.91 12.36
N PHE A 4 19.10 -8.14 12.69
CA PHE A 4 19.17 -6.69 12.48
C PHE A 4 19.94 -6.30 11.21
N ASP A 5 20.58 -7.24 10.52
CA ASP A 5 21.29 -6.93 9.28
C ASP A 5 20.27 -6.52 8.18
N PRO A 6 20.34 -5.27 7.68
CA PRO A 6 19.41 -4.77 6.66
C PRO A 6 19.40 -5.65 5.40
N GLN A 7 20.55 -6.21 5.04
CA GLN A 7 20.66 -7.09 3.87
C GLN A 7 19.94 -8.42 4.08
N THR A 8 20.10 -9.05 5.24
CA THR A 8 19.38 -10.28 5.59
C THR A 8 17.87 -10.07 5.54
N ARG A 9 17.38 -8.91 6.01
CA ARG A 9 15.95 -8.54 5.94
C ARG A 9 15.47 -8.36 4.49
N CYS A 10 16.28 -7.70 3.66
CA CYS A 10 16.03 -7.52 2.23
C CYS A 10 15.95 -8.86 1.48
N LEU A 11 16.87 -9.78 1.77
CA LEU A 11 16.87 -11.14 1.20
C LEU A 11 15.67 -11.98 1.68
N GLY A 12 15.24 -11.80 2.92
CA GLY A 12 14.11 -12.50 3.51
C GLY A 12 12.75 -12.14 2.88
N VAL A 13 12.58 -10.90 2.41
CA VAL A 13 11.34 -10.47 1.72
C VAL A 13 11.39 -10.63 0.20
N ALA A 14 12.57 -10.92 -0.36
CA ALA A 14 12.73 -11.10 -1.80
C ALA A 14 12.04 -12.38 -2.28
N GLY A 15 11.18 -12.24 -3.29
CA GLY A 15 10.44 -13.35 -3.88
C GLY A 15 11.26 -14.20 -4.88
N PRO A 16 10.59 -15.08 -5.64
CA PRO A 16 11.23 -15.96 -6.63
C PRO A 16 12.00 -15.21 -7.72
N GLY A 17 11.70 -13.92 -7.93
CA GLY A 17 12.42 -13.06 -8.87
C GLY A 17 13.91 -12.89 -8.55
N LEU A 18 14.31 -13.12 -7.31
CA LEU A 18 15.71 -13.14 -6.89
C LEU A 18 16.15 -14.59 -6.69
N CYS A 19 16.54 -15.25 -7.78
CA CYS A 19 16.99 -16.64 -7.77
C CYS A 19 18.29 -16.82 -6.93
N PRO A 20 18.65 -18.05 -6.52
CA PRO A 20 19.81 -18.29 -5.65
C PRO A 20 21.13 -17.68 -6.17
N ALA A 21 21.39 -17.77 -7.48
CA ALA A 21 22.58 -17.16 -8.09
C ALA A 21 22.57 -15.62 -8.02
N SER A 22 21.40 -15.00 -8.17
CA SER A 22 21.23 -13.56 -8.01
C SER A 22 21.43 -13.14 -6.55
N ARG A 23 20.94 -13.93 -5.59
CA ARG A 23 21.14 -13.70 -4.15
C ARG A 23 22.63 -13.75 -3.75
N ALA A 24 23.37 -14.72 -4.28
CA ALA A 24 24.81 -14.80 -4.04
C ALA A 24 25.55 -13.57 -4.60
N ALA A 25 25.22 -13.15 -5.82
CA ALA A 25 25.86 -12.00 -6.46
C ALA A 25 25.52 -10.67 -5.77
N ILE A 26 24.26 -10.44 -5.41
CA ILE A 26 23.80 -9.17 -4.85
C ILE A 26 24.37 -8.87 -3.47
N THR A 27 24.73 -9.94 -2.73
CA THR A 27 25.32 -9.85 -1.38
C THR A 27 26.63 -9.05 -1.37
N GLY A 28 27.37 -9.03 -2.48
CA GLY A 28 28.60 -8.26 -2.63
C GLY A 28 28.42 -6.76 -2.84
N THR A 29 27.17 -6.25 -2.83
CA THR A 29 26.85 -4.83 -3.01
C THR A 29 26.06 -4.24 -1.83
N ALA A 30 26.18 -4.85 -0.65
CA ALA A 30 25.44 -4.50 0.57
C ALA A 30 25.59 -3.03 0.98
N GLU A 31 26.72 -2.40 0.64
CA GLU A 31 27.02 -1.00 0.88
C GLU A 31 25.98 -0.05 0.27
N VAL A 32 25.29 -0.46 -0.80
CA VAL A 32 24.19 0.32 -1.38
C VAL A 32 23.02 0.46 -0.41
N ILE A 33 22.70 -0.60 0.34
CA ILE A 33 21.65 -0.55 1.36
C ILE A 33 22.07 0.41 2.48
N ALA A 34 23.32 0.35 2.91
CA ALA A 34 23.86 1.27 3.91
C ALA A 34 23.75 2.73 3.44
N GLY A 35 24.04 3.00 2.15
CA GLY A 35 23.87 4.32 1.55
C GLY A 35 22.42 4.83 1.62
N TRP A 36 21.43 3.98 1.32
CA TRP A 36 20.02 4.35 1.46
C TRP A 36 19.65 4.69 2.91
N LEU A 37 20.13 3.91 3.88
CA LEU A 37 19.86 4.17 5.31
C LEU A 37 20.50 5.47 5.78
N GLN A 38 21.72 5.79 5.32
CA GLN A 38 22.40 7.05 5.61
C GLN A 38 21.66 8.27 5.04
N GLU A 39 20.97 8.10 3.91
CA GLU A 39 20.09 9.13 3.34
C GLU A 39 18.78 9.33 4.12
N GLY A 40 18.51 8.50 5.15
CA GLY A 40 17.27 8.54 5.92
C GLY A 40 16.11 7.80 5.25
N ILE A 41 16.39 6.93 4.29
CA ILE A 41 15.38 6.05 3.68
C ILE A 41 15.03 4.95 4.67
N ASP A 42 13.73 4.71 4.86
CA ASP A 42 13.25 3.76 5.85
C ASP A 42 13.31 2.32 5.34
N LEU A 43 13.94 1.42 6.10
CA LEU A 43 14.05 0.01 5.73
C LEU A 43 12.67 -0.64 5.57
N GLU A 44 11.79 -0.47 6.54
CA GLU A 44 10.50 -1.17 6.59
C GLU A 44 9.45 -0.50 5.70
N ALA A 45 9.42 0.82 5.66
CA ALA A 45 8.40 1.57 4.94
C ALA A 45 8.76 1.80 3.46
N ASP A 46 10.05 1.92 3.11
CA ASP A 46 10.47 2.27 1.76
C ASP A 46 11.19 1.10 1.05
N ILE A 47 12.17 0.45 1.70
CA ILE A 47 13.06 -0.53 1.04
C ILE A 47 12.40 -1.91 0.90
N LEU A 48 11.94 -2.52 1.99
CA LEU A 48 11.37 -3.88 1.98
C LEU A 48 10.14 -4.01 1.06
N PRO A 49 9.18 -3.07 1.01
CA PRO A 49 8.03 -3.15 0.11
C PRO A 49 8.44 -3.10 -1.36
N VAL A 50 9.44 -2.28 -1.71
CA VAL A 50 9.97 -2.18 -3.08
C VAL A 50 10.58 -3.50 -3.54
N ILE A 51 11.39 -4.14 -2.68
CA ILE A 51 12.02 -5.42 -3.01
C ILE A 51 10.96 -6.49 -3.25
N ARG A 52 9.96 -6.59 -2.35
CA ARG A 52 8.83 -7.52 -2.49
C ARG A 52 8.08 -7.29 -3.80
N ALA A 53 7.74 -6.05 -4.11
CA ALA A 53 6.97 -5.69 -5.31
C ALA A 53 7.73 -5.89 -6.63
N ARG A 54 9.08 -5.83 -6.60
CA ARG A 54 9.92 -5.95 -7.80
C ARG A 54 10.45 -7.37 -8.05
N THR A 55 10.27 -8.29 -7.11
CA THR A 55 10.71 -9.70 -7.21
C THR A 55 9.57 -10.75 -7.19
N PRO A 56 8.33 -10.48 -7.66
CA PRO A 56 7.23 -11.44 -7.55
C PRO A 56 7.40 -12.66 -8.46
N THR A 57 8.07 -12.50 -9.60
CA THR A 57 8.25 -13.56 -10.62
C THR A 57 9.70 -13.67 -11.06
N ILE A 58 10.10 -14.90 -11.42
CA ILE A 58 11.43 -15.20 -11.97
C ILE A 58 11.65 -14.36 -13.23
N ARG A 59 12.78 -13.66 -13.29
CA ARG A 59 13.14 -12.80 -14.43
C ARG A 59 14.11 -13.53 -15.36
N ILE A 60 14.04 -13.18 -16.64
CA ILE A 60 14.96 -13.66 -17.69
C ILE A 60 16.38 -13.13 -17.42
N SER A 61 16.51 -11.88 -16.98
CA SER A 61 17.81 -11.27 -16.63
C SER A 61 18.02 -11.25 -15.10
N PRO A 62 19.14 -11.78 -14.59
CA PRO A 62 19.41 -11.85 -13.16
C PRO A 62 19.76 -10.48 -12.58
N ILE A 63 19.21 -10.16 -11.42
CA ILE A 63 19.54 -8.95 -10.65
C ILE A 63 20.80 -9.24 -9.84
N ARG A 64 21.88 -8.50 -10.10
CA ARG A 64 23.19 -8.76 -9.48
C ARG A 64 23.65 -7.71 -8.49
N THR A 65 22.95 -6.57 -8.40
CA THR A 65 23.34 -5.47 -7.51
C THR A 65 22.11 -4.85 -6.84
N TRP A 66 22.26 -4.42 -5.59
CA TRP A 66 21.23 -3.64 -4.91
C TRP A 66 20.96 -2.31 -5.63
N GLY A 67 21.95 -1.81 -6.36
CA GLY A 67 21.86 -0.63 -7.22
C GLY A 67 20.65 -0.64 -8.17
N TYR A 68 20.23 -1.81 -8.65
CA TYR A 68 19.03 -1.99 -9.48
C TYR A 68 17.75 -1.41 -8.84
N PHE A 69 17.63 -1.47 -7.51
CA PHE A 69 16.44 -1.00 -6.80
C PHE A 69 16.51 0.48 -6.41
N THR A 70 17.65 1.16 -6.60
CA THR A 70 17.89 2.53 -6.10
C THR A 70 16.80 3.51 -6.53
N ASP A 71 16.48 3.54 -7.83
CA ASP A 71 15.47 4.47 -8.35
C ASP A 71 14.08 4.19 -7.77
N ALA A 72 13.73 2.91 -7.61
CA ALA A 72 12.46 2.49 -7.07
C ALA A 72 12.35 2.79 -5.57
N VAL A 73 13.43 2.57 -4.80
CA VAL A 73 13.52 2.89 -3.37
C VAL A 73 13.42 4.40 -3.14
N ARG A 74 14.17 5.21 -3.90
CA ARG A 74 14.06 6.68 -3.82
C ARG A 74 12.69 7.19 -4.25
N ALA A 75 12.06 6.55 -5.24
CA ALA A 75 10.68 6.89 -5.62
C ALA A 75 9.68 6.60 -4.49
N ALA A 76 9.78 5.43 -3.84
CA ALA A 76 8.95 5.08 -2.69
C ALA A 76 9.14 6.06 -1.53
N HIS A 77 10.39 6.39 -1.19
CA HIS A 77 10.72 7.38 -0.17
C HIS A 77 10.08 8.74 -0.45
N ARG A 78 10.25 9.28 -1.67
CA ARG A 78 9.62 10.55 -2.08
C ARG A 78 8.10 10.48 -2.03
N GLN A 79 7.51 9.35 -2.38
CA GLN A 79 6.07 9.14 -2.30
C GLN A 79 5.58 9.15 -0.85
N ARG A 80 6.31 8.51 0.07
CA ARG A 80 6.01 8.53 1.52
C ARG A 80 6.08 9.94 2.10
N LEU A 81 7.11 10.71 1.72
CA LEU A 81 7.22 12.11 2.15
C LEU A 81 6.09 12.99 1.61
N ARG A 82 5.60 12.72 0.39
CA ARG A 82 4.47 13.44 -0.22
C ARG A 82 3.11 13.02 0.32
N GLN A 83 2.98 11.79 0.82
CA GLN A 83 1.75 11.24 1.37
C GLN A 83 2.07 10.59 2.72
N PRO A 84 2.06 11.35 3.83
CA PRO A 84 2.28 10.78 5.15
C PRO A 84 1.21 9.72 5.42
N ALA A 85 1.65 8.46 5.41
CA ALA A 85 0.99 7.22 5.81
C ALA A 85 -0.55 7.19 5.72
N ARG A 86 -1.09 6.69 4.60
CA ARG A 86 -2.36 5.95 4.68
C ARG A 86 -2.05 4.59 5.32
N PRO A 87 -2.68 4.22 6.46
CA PRO A 87 -2.34 2.99 7.17
C PRO A 87 -2.54 1.75 6.28
N GLN A 88 -1.52 0.89 6.22
CA GLN A 88 -1.47 -0.36 5.45
C GLN A 88 -2.46 -1.46 5.94
N GLY A 89 -3.51 -1.09 6.68
CA GLY A 89 -4.58 -2.00 7.10
C GLY A 89 -5.74 -2.11 6.11
N ALA A 90 -5.80 -1.26 5.08
CA ALA A 90 -6.92 -1.21 4.13
C ALA A 90 -6.76 -2.12 2.90
N GLU A 91 -5.76 -3.01 2.86
CA GLU A 91 -5.52 -3.91 1.71
C GLU A 91 -6.34 -5.21 1.76
N LYS A 92 -7.47 -5.20 2.47
CA LYS A 92 -8.48 -6.27 2.41
C LYS A 92 -9.88 -5.69 2.25
N THR A 93 -10.09 -4.84 1.25
CA THR A 93 -11.34 -4.80 0.47
C THR A 93 -11.00 -4.01 -0.77
N SER A 94 -11.10 -4.65 -1.93
CA SER A 94 -11.12 -4.00 -3.25
C SER A 94 -12.34 -3.07 -3.34
N ALA A 95 -12.28 -1.93 -2.65
CA ALA A 95 -13.31 -0.92 -2.66
C ALA A 95 -13.06 -0.02 -3.87
N ASN A 96 -13.81 -0.29 -4.93
CA ASN A 96 -14.06 0.56 -6.09
C ASN A 96 -13.64 2.04 -5.86
N PRO A 97 -12.70 2.61 -6.64
CA PRO A 97 -12.23 4.00 -6.49
C PRO A 97 -13.37 5.03 -6.38
N GLN A 98 -14.50 4.73 -7.00
CA GLN A 98 -15.71 5.53 -6.94
C GLN A 98 -16.33 5.60 -5.54
N LEU A 99 -16.25 4.53 -4.74
CA LEU A 99 -16.70 4.52 -3.33
C LEU A 99 -15.84 5.43 -2.46
N HIS A 100 -14.52 5.43 -2.67
CA HIS A 100 -13.63 6.36 -1.97
C HIS A 100 -13.93 7.82 -2.34
N PHE A 101 -14.27 8.10 -3.60
CA PHE A 101 -14.70 9.43 -4.02
C PHE A 101 -15.97 9.86 -3.27
N TYR A 102 -17.02 9.03 -3.22
CA TYR A 102 -18.23 9.38 -2.48
C TYR A 102 -17.99 9.50 -0.97
N ALA A 103 -17.15 8.63 -0.40
CA ALA A 103 -16.79 8.68 1.01
C ALA A 103 -16.11 10.01 1.37
N ASP A 104 -15.17 10.50 0.55
CA ASP A 104 -14.50 11.79 0.75
C ASP A 104 -15.52 12.93 0.80
N TRP A 105 -16.47 12.96 -0.13
CA TRP A 105 -17.48 14.02 -0.20
C TRP A 105 -18.50 13.95 0.96
N VAL A 106 -18.96 12.75 1.33
CA VAL A 106 -19.88 12.56 2.46
C VAL A 106 -19.21 12.93 3.79
N ASN A 107 -17.95 12.54 3.98
CA ASN A 107 -17.21 12.79 5.22
C ASN A 107 -16.71 14.24 5.31
N ALA A 108 -16.39 14.90 4.19
CA ALA A 108 -15.96 16.30 4.14
C ALA A 108 -17.10 17.32 4.15
N ASP A 109 -18.32 16.87 4.46
CA ASP A 109 -19.54 17.66 4.47
C ASP A 109 -19.85 18.45 3.18
N ARG A 110 -19.30 18.03 2.03
CA ARG A 110 -19.54 18.68 0.73
C ARG A 110 -20.92 18.36 0.17
N TYR A 111 -21.49 19.29 -0.60
CA TYR A 111 -22.79 19.07 -1.24
C TYR A 111 -22.69 17.98 -2.31
N LEU A 112 -23.56 16.98 -2.22
CA LEU A 112 -23.83 16.02 -3.29
C LEU A 112 -25.33 16.08 -3.59
N PRO A 113 -25.73 16.01 -4.87
CA PRO A 113 -27.15 15.93 -5.19
C PRO A 113 -27.74 14.62 -4.61
N PRO A 114 -29.00 14.62 -4.16
CA PRO A 114 -29.64 13.44 -3.56
C PRO A 114 -29.63 12.19 -4.46
N SER A 115 -29.52 12.39 -5.79
CA SER A 115 -29.43 11.33 -6.80
C SER A 115 -28.01 10.78 -7.01
N ALA A 116 -26.96 11.42 -6.46
CA ALA A 116 -25.58 10.99 -6.65
C ALA A 116 -25.25 9.68 -5.92
N ILE A 117 -25.93 9.41 -4.80
CA ILE A 117 -25.73 8.21 -4.01
C ILE A 117 -26.98 7.34 -4.12
N SER A 118 -26.87 6.25 -4.90
CA SER A 118 -27.90 5.23 -4.95
C SER A 118 -27.89 4.37 -3.68
N ASN A 119 -28.99 3.68 -3.40
CA ASN A 119 -29.09 2.77 -2.24
C ASN A 119 -27.99 1.69 -2.25
N SER A 120 -27.59 1.23 -3.43
CA SER A 120 -26.48 0.28 -3.61
C SER A 120 -25.13 0.88 -3.20
N VAL A 121 -24.87 2.15 -3.56
CA VAL A 121 -23.64 2.86 -3.18
C VAL A 121 -23.63 3.13 -1.68
N ALA A 122 -24.73 3.61 -1.10
CA ALA A 122 -24.87 3.82 0.34
C ALA A 122 -24.58 2.51 1.11
N ARG A 123 -25.13 1.39 0.63
CA ARG A 123 -24.89 0.08 1.23
C ARG A 123 -23.43 -0.36 1.11
N ALA A 124 -22.81 -0.17 -0.06
CA ALA A 124 -21.41 -0.50 -0.26
C ALA A 124 -20.49 0.37 0.62
N LEU A 125 -20.81 1.65 0.84
CA LEU A 125 -20.07 2.52 1.75
C LEU A 125 -20.16 2.05 3.21
N LEU A 126 -21.33 1.56 3.63
CA LEU A 126 -21.53 1.00 4.97
C LEU A 126 -20.85 -0.36 5.14
N GLU A 127 -20.98 -1.27 4.17
CA GLU A 127 -20.32 -2.58 4.18
C GLU A 127 -18.79 -2.45 4.15
N ALA A 128 -18.26 -1.44 3.45
CA ALA A 128 -16.83 -1.14 3.40
C ALA A 128 -16.33 -0.33 4.62
N GLY A 129 -17.22 0.11 5.53
CA GLY A 129 -16.85 0.93 6.69
C GLY A 129 -16.32 2.32 6.33
N LEU A 130 -16.60 2.82 5.12
CA LEU A 130 -16.11 4.12 4.63
C LEU A 130 -16.96 5.30 5.14
N THR A 131 -18.18 5.03 5.62
CA THR A 131 -19.09 6.00 6.22
C THR A 131 -19.97 5.33 7.27
N SER A 132 -20.70 6.12 8.08
CA SER A 132 -21.66 5.63 9.07
C SER A 132 -23.10 5.87 8.63
N ALA A 133 -24.03 5.02 9.11
CA ALA A 133 -25.46 5.16 8.82
C ALA A 133 -26.02 6.48 9.36
N GLU A 134 -25.54 6.91 10.53
CA GLU A 134 -25.88 8.20 11.14
C GLU A 134 -25.44 9.37 10.24
N ARG A 135 -24.22 9.32 9.68
CA ARG A 135 -23.74 10.39 8.79
C ARG A 135 -24.52 10.45 7.49
N LEU A 136 -24.95 9.31 6.93
CA LEU A 136 -25.85 9.32 5.78
C LEU A 136 -27.22 9.91 6.13
N ALA A 137 -27.79 9.57 7.28
CA ALA A 137 -29.08 10.09 7.76
C ALA A 137 -29.05 11.61 7.96
N LEU A 138 -28.02 12.13 8.64
CA LEU A 138 -27.84 13.57 8.88
C LEU A 138 -27.77 14.38 7.59
N ARG A 139 -27.36 13.74 6.50
CA ARG A 139 -27.12 14.37 5.20
C ARG A 139 -28.28 14.13 4.23
N GLY A 140 -29.33 13.43 4.65
CA GLY A 140 -30.50 13.13 3.83
C GLY A 140 -30.29 12.05 2.78
N PHE A 141 -29.22 11.25 2.89
CA PHE A 141 -28.97 10.12 1.99
C PHE A 141 -29.76 8.88 2.42
N PRO A 142 -30.10 7.99 1.48
CA PRO A 142 -30.78 6.75 1.82
C PRO A 142 -29.91 5.91 2.77
N VAL A 143 -30.49 5.53 3.91
CA VAL A 143 -29.89 4.59 4.85
C VAL A 143 -30.51 3.22 4.61
N PRO A 144 -29.83 2.30 3.91
CA PRO A 144 -30.35 0.96 3.70
C PRO A 144 -30.50 0.27 5.06
N ALA A 145 -31.70 -0.27 5.32
CA ALA A 145 -31.94 -1.08 6.50
C ALA A 145 -30.91 -2.22 6.56
N ARG A 146 -30.25 -2.37 7.72
CA ARG A 146 -29.30 -3.46 7.97
C ARG A 146 -30.08 -4.76 7.77
N LYS A 147 -29.83 -5.50 6.68
CA LYS A 147 -30.35 -6.86 6.55
C LYS A 147 -29.72 -7.68 7.67
N GLU A 148 -30.50 -7.98 8.70
CA GLU A 148 -30.16 -9.03 9.65
C GLU A 148 -29.91 -10.30 8.83
N ARG A 149 -28.65 -10.75 8.83
CA ARG A 149 -28.28 -12.04 8.27
C ARG A 149 -28.93 -13.08 9.19
N ARG A 150 -30.07 -13.62 8.75
CA ARG A 150 -30.69 -14.81 9.33
C ARG A 150 -29.91 -16.04 8.92
#